data_AF-A0AAU2VPH0-F1
#
_entry.id   AF-A0AAU2VPH0-F1
#
_cell.length_a   1.000
_cell.length_b   1.000
_cell.length_c   1.000
_cell.angle_alpha   90.00
_cell.angle_beta   90.00
_cell.angle_gamma   90.00
#
_symmetry.space_group_name_H-M   'P 1'
#
loop_
_entity.id
_entity.type
_entity.pdbx_description
1 polymer ?
#
loop_
_entity_poly.entity_id
_entity_poly.type
_entity_poly.pdbx_seq_one_letter_code
_entity_poly.pdbx_strand_id
1 'polypeptide(L)'
;MKAWEWELRRHDWADLRCGCGRGAAHLPSTFERLLGATAPDRTVGHTFAGHLEEQSMLFEAAPHAVPVILAGLAERPPDFVRSPLLSTLGFLVTGESHRSEAAAGRPGLDEECAQLVREGLWQLYAEAADGHTEAALEILEYVDPDEERFAFHRARCAGRLRK
;
A
#
# COMPACT_ATOMS: atom_id res chain seq x y z
N MET A 1 1.89 -9.19 -19.51
CA MET A 1 0.95 -8.62 -18.54
C MET A 1 1.57 -8.86 -17.19
N LYS A 2 1.79 -7.79 -16.40
CA LYS A 2 2.43 -7.83 -15.09
C LYS A 2 1.43 -8.27 -14.02
N ALA A 3 1.90 -8.78 -12.89
CA ALA A 3 1.01 -9.31 -11.85
C ALA A 3 0.01 -8.26 -11.33
N TRP A 4 0.46 -7.02 -11.14
CA TRP A 4 -0.40 -5.93 -10.68
C TRP A 4 -1.51 -5.56 -11.67
N GLU A 5 -1.32 -5.78 -12.98
CA GLU A 5 -2.36 -5.53 -13.99
C GLU A 5 -3.51 -6.55 -13.85
N TRP A 6 -3.23 -7.76 -13.37
CA TRP A 6 -4.25 -8.78 -13.11
C TRP A 6 -5.05 -8.46 -11.86
N GLU A 7 -4.39 -8.11 -10.75
CA GLU A 7 -5.10 -7.71 -9.53
C GLU A 7 -5.97 -6.47 -9.77
N LEU A 8 -5.45 -5.50 -10.54
CA LEU A 8 -6.21 -4.29 -10.86
C LEU A 8 -7.51 -4.58 -11.62
N ARG A 9 -7.51 -5.59 -12.51
CA ARG A 9 -8.69 -5.97 -13.31
C ARG A 9 -9.67 -6.89 -12.57
N ARG A 10 -9.30 -7.40 -11.38
CA ARG A 10 -10.12 -8.32 -10.59
C ARG A 10 -11.29 -7.61 -9.89
N HIS A 11 -11.22 -6.30 -9.77
CA HIS A 11 -12.16 -5.49 -9.00
C HIS A 11 -12.99 -4.58 -9.91
N ASP A 12 -14.27 -4.47 -9.62
CA ASP A 12 -15.10 -3.40 -10.19
C ASP A 12 -14.90 -2.12 -9.37
N TRP A 13 -13.92 -1.31 -9.79
CA TRP A 13 -13.59 -0.06 -9.10
C TRP A 13 -14.70 0.99 -9.17
N ALA A 14 -15.64 0.87 -10.11
CA ALA A 14 -16.73 1.83 -10.21
C ALA A 14 -17.73 1.70 -9.06
N ASP A 15 -17.85 0.49 -8.51
CA ASP A 15 -18.74 0.17 -7.38
C ASP A 15 -18.13 0.48 -6.01
N LEU A 16 -16.83 0.79 -5.95
CA LEU A 16 -16.13 1.11 -4.71
C LEU A 16 -16.19 2.61 -4.39
N ARG A 17 -16.38 2.93 -3.12
CA ARG A 17 -16.24 4.31 -2.63
C ARG A 17 -14.79 4.77 -2.61
N CYS A 18 -14.61 6.08 -2.76
CA CYS A 18 -13.32 6.74 -2.80
C CYS A 18 -13.36 8.02 -1.97
N GLY A 19 -12.24 8.38 -1.34
CA GLY A 19 -12.10 9.59 -0.53
C GLY A 19 -12.43 10.89 -1.27
N CYS A 20 -12.28 10.91 -2.60
CA CYS A 20 -12.61 12.10 -3.40
C CYS A 20 -14.12 12.30 -3.64
N GLY A 21 -14.96 11.36 -3.18
CA GLY A 21 -16.42 11.43 -3.28
C GLY A 21 -17.01 11.13 -4.67
N ARG A 22 -16.19 10.73 -5.65
CA ARG A 22 -16.62 10.45 -7.04
C ARG A 22 -16.67 8.97 -7.43
N GLY A 23 -16.52 8.06 -6.47
CA GLY A 23 -16.27 6.64 -6.72
C GLY A 23 -14.80 6.37 -7.12
N ALA A 24 -14.40 5.10 -7.15
CA ALA A 24 -13.00 4.70 -7.33
C ALA A 24 -12.61 4.33 -8.78
N ALA A 25 -13.51 4.53 -9.75
CA ALA A 25 -13.30 4.17 -11.17
C ALA A 25 -12.03 4.78 -11.80
N HIS A 26 -11.50 5.89 -11.27
CA HIS A 26 -10.28 6.51 -11.78
C HIS A 26 -8.99 5.86 -11.23
N LEU A 27 -9.05 5.10 -10.13
CA LEU A 27 -7.86 4.55 -9.48
C LEU A 27 -7.03 3.61 -10.37
N PRO A 28 -7.62 2.76 -11.24
CA PRO A 28 -6.85 2.02 -12.22
C PRO A 28 -5.90 2.89 -13.05
N SER A 29 -6.37 4.05 -13.52
CA SER A 29 -5.51 4.96 -14.28
C SER A 29 -4.37 5.55 -13.44
N THR A 30 -4.60 5.78 -12.14
CA THR A 30 -3.55 6.22 -11.20
C THR A 30 -2.50 5.13 -11.01
N PHE A 31 -2.91 3.87 -10.83
CA PHE A 31 -2.00 2.72 -10.73
C PHE A 31 -1.15 2.56 -12.00
N GLU A 32 -1.78 2.57 -13.18
CA GLU A 32 -1.08 2.46 -14.46
C GLU A 32 -0.05 3.57 -14.66
N ARG A 33 -0.39 4.81 -14.26
CA ARG A 33 0.52 5.96 -14.32
C ARG A 33 1.71 5.80 -13.39
N LEU A 34 1.48 5.38 -12.15
CA LEU A 34 2.55 5.20 -11.16
C LEU A 34 3.44 4.00 -11.50
N LEU A 35 2.86 2.82 -11.71
CA LEU A 35 3.58 1.57 -11.95
C LEU A 35 4.18 1.46 -13.36
N GLY A 36 3.69 2.28 -14.30
CA GLY A 36 4.24 2.43 -15.64
C GLY A 36 5.26 3.56 -15.80
N ALA A 37 5.48 4.39 -14.78
CA ALA A 37 6.37 5.54 -14.88
C ALA A 37 7.85 5.14 -14.97
N THR A 38 8.55 5.71 -15.94
CA THR A 38 10.01 5.57 -16.09
C THR A 38 10.78 6.81 -15.62
N ALA A 39 10.07 7.88 -15.25
CA ALA A 39 10.65 9.12 -14.74
C ALA A 39 9.70 9.81 -13.74
N PRO A 40 10.22 10.57 -12.76
CA PRO A 40 9.41 11.20 -11.70
C PRO A 40 8.38 12.21 -12.21
N ASP A 41 8.65 12.93 -13.29
CA ASP A 41 7.71 13.90 -13.88
C ASP A 41 6.41 13.24 -14.36
N ARG A 42 6.44 11.93 -14.65
CA ARG A 42 5.29 11.15 -15.11
C ARG A 42 4.35 10.72 -13.99
N THR A 43 4.74 10.87 -12.73
CA THR A 43 3.90 10.56 -11.56
C THR A 43 3.23 11.80 -10.96
N VAL A 44 3.59 13.00 -11.42
CA VAL A 44 3.05 14.26 -10.88
C VAL A 44 1.53 14.29 -11.03
N GLY A 45 0.84 14.59 -9.93
CA GLY A 45 -0.63 14.64 -9.87
C GLY A 45 -1.31 13.27 -9.73
N HIS A 46 -0.54 12.18 -9.71
CA HIS A 46 -1.04 10.83 -9.44
C HIS A 46 -0.62 10.43 -8.02
N THR A 47 -1.57 10.41 -7.10
CA THR A 47 -1.37 9.99 -5.71
C THR A 47 -2.58 9.21 -5.21
N PHE A 48 -2.42 8.48 -4.12
CA PHE A 48 -3.50 7.78 -3.44
C PHE A 48 -4.07 8.55 -2.24
N ALA A 49 -3.35 9.57 -1.76
CA ALA A 49 -3.84 10.47 -0.73
C ALA A 49 -5.09 11.23 -1.22
N GLY A 50 -6.10 11.35 -0.37
CA GLY A 50 -7.43 11.84 -0.72
C GLY A 50 -8.27 10.85 -1.53
N HIS A 51 -7.79 9.62 -1.74
CA HIS A 51 -8.51 8.58 -2.49
C HIS A 51 -8.67 7.28 -1.71
N LEU A 52 -7.55 6.68 -1.29
CA LEU A 52 -7.55 5.48 -0.44
C LEU A 52 -7.63 5.86 1.03
N GLU A 53 -6.98 6.96 1.39
CA GLU A 53 -6.94 7.50 2.74
C GLU A 53 -6.99 9.03 2.70
N GLU A 54 -7.44 9.65 3.79
CA GLU A 54 -7.22 11.06 4.10
C GLU A 54 -6.74 11.19 5.54
N GLN A 55 -5.46 11.51 5.73
CA GLN A 55 -4.84 11.59 7.07
C GLN A 55 -4.99 10.28 7.85
N SER A 56 -4.74 9.14 7.19
CA SER A 56 -4.92 7.79 7.71
C SER A 56 -6.39 7.37 7.93
N MET A 57 -7.37 8.18 7.52
CA MET A 57 -8.77 7.76 7.50
C MET A 57 -9.08 7.04 6.19
N LEU A 58 -9.33 5.73 6.27
CA LEU A 58 -9.43 4.83 5.13
C LEU A 58 -10.81 4.87 4.46
N PHE A 59 -10.82 4.73 3.14
CA PHE A 59 -12.02 4.59 2.32
C PHE A 59 -12.14 3.19 1.74
N GLU A 60 -13.34 2.81 1.29
CA GLU A 60 -13.64 1.43 0.83
C GLU A 60 -12.66 0.88 -0.20
N ALA A 61 -12.09 1.71 -1.07
CA ALA A 61 -11.11 1.29 -2.07
C ALA A 61 -9.74 0.83 -1.48
N ALA A 62 -9.44 1.15 -0.21
CA ALA A 62 -8.14 0.88 0.41
C ALA A 62 -7.76 -0.62 0.43
N PRO A 63 -8.58 -1.56 0.95
CA PRO A 63 -8.25 -2.98 0.91
C PRO A 63 -8.01 -3.51 -0.51
N HIS A 64 -8.77 -3.02 -1.49
CA HIS A 64 -8.61 -3.43 -2.90
C HIS A 64 -7.31 -2.96 -3.54
N ALA A 65 -6.73 -1.86 -3.04
CA ALA A 65 -5.44 -1.35 -3.49
C ALA A 65 -4.26 -2.17 -2.96
N VAL A 66 -4.38 -2.79 -1.78
CA VAL A 66 -3.27 -3.51 -1.13
C VAL A 66 -2.65 -4.59 -2.03
N PRO A 67 -3.41 -5.55 -2.59
CA PRO A 67 -2.83 -6.59 -3.46
C PRO A 67 -2.15 -6.01 -4.71
N VAL A 68 -2.73 -4.94 -5.29
CA VAL A 68 -2.17 -4.25 -6.46
C VAL A 68 -0.82 -3.62 -6.12
N ILE A 69 -0.72 -2.96 -4.96
CA ILE A 69 0.53 -2.35 -4.49
C ILE A 69 1.59 -3.42 -4.26
N LEU A 70 1.26 -4.51 -3.54
CA LEU A 70 2.19 -5.62 -3.28
C LEU A 70 2.70 -6.26 -4.57
N ALA A 71 1.80 -6.55 -5.52
CA ALA A 71 2.17 -7.06 -6.83
C ALA A 71 3.02 -6.06 -7.63
N GLY A 72 2.76 -4.76 -7.47
CA GLY A 72 3.57 -3.69 -8.05
C GLY A 72 4.99 -3.65 -7.50
N LEU A 73 5.14 -3.76 -6.17
CA LEU A 73 6.44 -3.81 -5.49
C LEU A 73 7.26 -5.05 -5.91
N ALA A 74 6.60 -6.20 -6.10
CA ALA A 74 7.26 -7.43 -6.55
C ALA A 74 7.97 -7.28 -7.91
N GLU A 75 7.51 -6.36 -8.77
CA GLU A 75 8.13 -6.04 -10.07
C GLU A 75 9.32 -5.06 -9.94
N ARG A 76 9.69 -4.66 -8.71
CA ARG A 76 10.80 -3.76 -8.38
C ARG A 76 10.79 -2.46 -9.19
N PRO A 77 9.76 -1.62 -9.03
CA PRO A 77 9.69 -0.36 -9.75
C PRO A 77 10.81 0.60 -9.29
N PRO A 78 11.09 1.67 -10.06
CA PRO A 78 12.05 2.69 -9.64
C PRO A 78 11.72 3.27 -8.25
N ASP A 79 12.73 3.73 -7.52
CA ASP A 79 12.57 4.16 -6.12
C ASP A 79 11.54 5.30 -5.95
N PHE A 80 11.45 6.21 -6.92
CA PHE A 80 10.47 7.29 -6.92
C PHE A 80 9.00 6.81 -7.00
N VAL A 81 8.76 5.55 -7.37
CA VAL A 81 7.46 4.87 -7.31
C VAL A 81 7.38 4.01 -6.06
N ARG A 82 8.47 3.31 -5.72
CA ARG A 82 8.51 2.36 -4.60
C ARG A 82 8.26 3.02 -3.24
N SER A 83 8.90 4.17 -2.97
CA SER A 83 8.75 4.85 -1.69
C SER A 83 7.32 5.37 -1.45
N PRO A 84 6.64 6.02 -2.42
CA PRO A 84 5.21 6.35 -2.27
C PRO A 84 4.30 5.13 -2.06
N LEU A 85 4.58 4.01 -2.71
CA LEU A 85 3.80 2.78 -2.53
C LEU A 85 3.94 2.20 -1.12
N LEU A 86 5.16 2.16 -0.58
CA LEU A 86 5.42 1.74 0.79
C LEU A 86 4.79 2.70 1.80
N SER A 87 4.93 4.01 1.59
CA SER A 87 4.26 5.01 2.44
C SER A 87 2.74 4.83 2.42
N THR A 88 2.16 4.56 1.24
CA THR A 88 0.73 4.25 1.11
C THR A 88 0.36 3.02 1.94
N LEU A 89 1.08 1.90 1.80
CA LEU A 89 0.83 0.71 2.63
C LEU A 89 0.93 1.01 4.14
N GLY A 90 1.89 1.83 4.56
CA GLY A 90 2.00 2.31 5.94
C GLY A 90 0.72 2.97 6.43
N PHE A 91 0.16 3.91 5.67
CA PHE A 91 -1.13 4.52 6.01
C PHE A 91 -2.28 3.51 6.02
N LEU A 92 -2.31 2.56 5.09
CA LEU A 92 -3.38 1.57 5.00
C LEU A 92 -3.39 0.59 6.18
N VAL A 93 -2.23 0.25 6.74
CA VAL A 93 -2.16 -0.67 7.88
C VAL A 93 -2.28 0.04 9.23
N THR A 94 -1.87 1.30 9.34
CA THR A 94 -1.92 2.06 10.61
C THR A 94 -3.13 2.97 10.75
N GLY A 95 -3.95 3.06 9.70
CA GLY A 95 -5.13 3.91 9.67
C GLY A 95 -6.35 3.33 10.40
N GLU A 96 -7.49 3.96 10.16
CA GLU A 96 -8.79 3.50 10.64
C GLU A 96 -9.87 3.84 9.61
N SER A 97 -10.99 3.11 9.58
CA SER A 97 -12.10 3.46 8.67
C SER A 97 -12.56 4.91 8.85
N HIS A 98 -12.65 5.66 7.76
CA HIS A 98 -13.25 6.99 7.79
C HIS A 98 -14.69 6.91 8.31
N ARG A 99 -15.13 7.93 9.07
CA ARG A 99 -16.47 7.96 9.70
C ARG A 99 -17.63 7.66 8.73
N SER A 100 -17.50 8.07 7.47
CA SER A 100 -18.52 7.83 6.45
C SER A 100 -18.54 6.37 5.98
N GLU A 101 -17.42 5.65 6.05
CA GLU A 101 -17.36 4.21 5.78
C GLU A 101 -18.01 3.44 6.92
N ALA A 102 -17.68 3.79 8.17
CA ALA A 102 -18.32 3.21 9.35
C ALA A 102 -19.84 3.41 9.32
N ALA A 103 -20.31 4.62 8.97
CA ALA A 103 -21.73 4.92 8.81
C ALA A 103 -22.42 4.14 7.67
N ALA A 104 -21.65 3.69 6.67
CA ALA A 104 -22.12 2.84 5.60
C ALA A 104 -21.97 1.33 5.89
N GLY A 105 -21.63 0.96 7.13
CA GLY A 105 -21.49 -0.44 7.53
C GLY A 105 -20.15 -1.08 7.15
N ARG A 106 -19.13 -0.28 6.87
CA ARG A 106 -17.74 -0.72 6.60
C ARG A 106 -16.74 -0.25 7.67
N PRO A 107 -16.93 -0.60 8.96
CA PRO A 107 -15.87 -0.41 9.96
C PRO A 107 -14.72 -1.40 9.73
N GLY A 108 -13.54 -1.15 10.30
CA GLY A 108 -12.42 -2.12 10.32
C GLY A 108 -11.66 -2.28 8.99
N LEU A 109 -11.64 -1.25 8.14
CA LEU A 109 -10.88 -1.30 6.88
C LEU A 109 -9.36 -1.45 7.11
N ASP A 110 -8.86 -1.00 8.25
CA ASP A 110 -7.49 -1.16 8.71
C ASP A 110 -7.15 -2.63 8.98
N GLU A 111 -8.03 -3.37 9.64
CA GLU A 111 -7.87 -4.81 9.86
C GLU A 111 -7.87 -5.58 8.52
N GLU A 112 -8.78 -5.23 7.60
CA GLU A 112 -8.82 -5.79 6.23
C GLU A 112 -7.50 -5.52 5.49
N CYS A 113 -7.01 -4.27 5.53
CA CYS A 113 -5.74 -3.90 4.90
C CYS A 113 -4.56 -4.67 5.52
N ALA A 114 -4.47 -4.72 6.85
CA ALA A 114 -3.41 -5.43 7.55
C ALA A 114 -3.41 -6.93 7.21
N GLN A 115 -4.58 -7.57 7.13
CA GLN A 115 -4.70 -8.96 6.71
C GLN A 115 -4.16 -9.18 5.28
N LEU A 116 -4.53 -8.32 4.34
CA LEU A 116 -4.06 -8.41 2.95
C LEU A 116 -2.56 -8.13 2.84
N VAL A 117 -2.02 -7.18 3.63
CA VAL A 117 -0.58 -6.92 3.66
C VAL A 117 0.19 -8.13 4.17
N ARG A 118 -0.37 -8.90 5.12
CA ARG A 118 0.27 -10.15 5.62
C ARG A 118 0.50 -11.19 4.53
N GLU A 119 -0.29 -11.20 3.47
CA GLU A 119 -0.08 -12.11 2.34
C GLU A 119 1.24 -11.78 1.58
N GLY A 120 1.74 -10.54 1.72
CA GLY A 120 2.98 -10.05 1.12
C GLY A 120 4.17 -9.91 2.08
N LEU A 121 4.17 -10.52 3.27
CA LEU A 121 5.23 -10.33 4.29
C LEU A 121 6.65 -10.48 3.75
N TRP A 122 6.91 -11.51 2.94
CA TRP A 122 8.25 -11.73 2.38
C TRP A 122 8.66 -10.66 1.38
N GLN A 123 7.71 -10.03 0.68
CA GLN A 123 8.00 -8.87 -0.15
C GLN A 123 8.48 -7.70 0.73
N LEU A 124 7.81 -7.44 1.85
CA LEU A 124 8.22 -6.37 2.78
C LEU A 124 9.60 -6.63 3.39
N TYR A 125 9.90 -7.88 3.79
CA TYR A 125 11.25 -8.22 4.24
C TYR A 125 12.30 -8.04 3.14
N ALA A 126 11.96 -8.31 1.88
CA ALA A 126 12.84 -8.05 0.75
C ALA A 126 13.07 -6.54 0.56
N GLU A 127 12.03 -5.71 0.65
CA GLU A 127 12.15 -4.24 0.59
C GLU A 127 13.04 -3.70 1.73
N ALA A 128 12.87 -4.24 2.94
CA ALA A 128 13.69 -3.89 4.09
C ALA A 128 15.18 -4.21 3.86
N ALA A 129 15.46 -5.33 3.19
CA ALA A 129 16.82 -5.74 2.87
C ALA A 129 17.42 -4.96 1.67
N ASP A 130 16.59 -4.48 0.74
CA ASP A 130 17.01 -3.84 -0.52
C ASP A 130 17.30 -2.34 -0.39
N GLY A 131 16.88 -1.71 0.71
CA GLY A 131 17.24 -0.31 1.00
C GLY A 131 16.09 0.55 1.50
N HIS A 132 14.84 0.13 1.30
CA HIS A 132 13.65 0.81 1.83
C HIS A 132 13.38 0.37 3.28
N THR A 133 14.45 0.39 4.09
CA THR A 133 14.55 -0.30 5.38
C THR A 133 13.53 0.21 6.39
N GLU A 134 13.46 1.53 6.58
CA GLU A 134 12.62 2.15 7.58
C GLU A 134 11.14 1.91 7.30
N ALA A 135 10.65 2.34 6.13
CA ALA A 135 9.24 2.19 5.75
C ALA A 135 8.78 0.72 5.76
N ALA A 136 9.59 -0.21 5.27
CA ALA A 136 9.22 -1.63 5.27
C ALA A 136 9.17 -2.21 6.69
N LEU A 137 10.12 -1.85 7.57
CA LEU A 137 10.12 -2.32 8.95
C LEU A 137 8.97 -1.73 9.79
N GLU A 138 8.59 -0.48 9.56
CA GLU A 138 7.42 0.14 10.20
C GLU A 138 6.13 -0.62 9.85
N ILE A 139 5.94 -0.96 8.58
CA ILE A 139 4.80 -1.79 8.16
C ILE A 139 4.86 -3.16 8.84
N LEU A 140 6.02 -3.83 8.79
CA LEU A 140 6.22 -5.16 9.38
C LEU A 140 5.98 -5.19 10.88
N GLU A 141 6.32 -4.14 11.62
CA GLU A 141 6.06 -4.02 13.07
C GLU A 141 4.56 -4.09 13.38
N TYR A 142 3.72 -3.61 12.46
CA TYR A 142 2.27 -3.65 12.61
C TYR A 142 1.65 -4.96 12.11
N VAL A 143 2.14 -5.50 10.99
CA VAL A 143 1.47 -6.62 10.31
C VAL A 143 2.03 -8.00 10.64
N ASP A 144 3.31 -8.13 11.00
CA ASP A 144 3.90 -9.46 11.21
C ASP A 144 3.53 -10.02 12.59
N PRO A 145 2.75 -11.12 12.67
CA PRO A 145 2.41 -11.74 13.96
C PRO A 145 3.57 -12.50 14.62
N ASP A 146 4.66 -12.75 13.88
CA ASP A 146 5.85 -13.47 14.36
C ASP A 146 6.91 -12.46 14.85
N GLU A 147 6.79 -12.10 16.13
CA GLU A 147 7.70 -11.14 16.78
C GLU A 147 9.16 -11.58 16.73
N GLU A 148 9.44 -12.89 16.81
CA GLU A 148 10.80 -13.42 16.77
C GLU A 148 11.44 -13.24 15.39
N ARG A 149 10.69 -13.56 14.32
CA ARG A 149 11.12 -13.31 12.95
C ARG A 149 11.32 -11.82 12.70
N PHE A 150 10.38 -10.98 13.10
CA PHE A 150 10.51 -9.54 12.95
C PHE A 150 11.75 -9.00 13.66
N ALA A 151 11.96 -9.37 14.93
CA ALA A 151 13.13 -8.95 15.70
C ALA A 151 14.44 -9.40 15.04
N PHE A 152 14.50 -10.65 14.54
CA PHE A 152 15.67 -11.17 13.84
C PHE A 152 16.00 -10.35 12.59
N HIS A 153 15.02 -10.08 11.73
CA HIS A 153 15.23 -9.31 10.50
C HIS A 153 15.54 -7.84 10.78
N ARG A 154 14.85 -7.20 11.74
CA ARG A 154 15.12 -5.82 12.19
C ARG A 154 16.56 -5.67 12.67
N ALA A 155 17.05 -6.60 13.49
CA ALA A 155 18.44 -6.59 13.96
C ALA A 155 19.45 -6.71 12.80
N ARG A 156 19.16 -7.52 11.78
CA ARG A 156 20.02 -7.65 10.59
C ARG A 156 20.01 -6.41 9.69
N CYS A 157 18.92 -5.65 9.69
CA CYS A 157 18.80 -4.42 8.93
C CYS A 157 19.26 -3.17 9.70
N ALA A 158 19.55 -3.27 11.00
CA ALA A 158 19.87 -2.13 11.87
C ALA A 158 21.02 -1.23 11.35
N GLY A 159 22.02 -1.80 10.67
CA GLY A 159 23.11 -1.03 10.05
C GLY A 159 22.67 -0.15 8.87
N ARG A 160 21.47 -0.37 8.31
CA ARG A 160 20.90 0.36 7.17
C ARG A 160 20.00 1.52 7.60
N LEU A 161 19.47 1.49 8.83
CA LEU A 161 18.68 2.58 9.43
C LEU A 161 19.52 3.82 9.81
N ARG A 162 20.86 3.73 9.74
CA ARG A 162 21.79 4.77 10.22
C ARG A 162 22.44 5.58 9.09
N LYS A 163 21.92 5.52 7.87
CA LYS A 163 22.43 6.24 6.70
C LYS A 163 21.35 7.13 6.13
#